data_AF-A0A524QIT4-F1
#
_entry.id   AF-A0A524QIT4-F1
#
_cell.length_a   1.000
_cell.length_b   1.000
_cell.length_c   1.000
_cell.angle_alpha   90.00
_cell.angle_beta   90.00
_cell.angle_gamma   90.00
#
_symmetry.space_group_name_H-M   'P 1'
#
loop_
_entity.id
_entity.type
_entity.pdbx_description
1 polymer ?
#
loop_
_entity_poly.entity_id
_entity_poly.type
_entity_poly.pdbx_seq_one_letter_code
_entity_poly.pdbx_strand_id
1 'polypeptide(L)'
;MKKIVFLHHSTGHCIWIGKTNRYVYKLTGKGDVQKFFSHFNRKNKTDYRISERIFPKMEPYGWNNYPYDYYNIWVKHAGEKPYMEEPTLEILTKEFDVIVFKHCFPVSRIVEDTGSPDIDSDIKSSENYRLQYEALKTKMHEFPDNRFIIWTPAVNTKAGMTEDEAIRTRDFHDWIIKEWDEKEDNIFIWDFYKYETEGGLYLADENAYGLNNSHPGRKFAGRVAPLFGKYIIDVIESVAE
;
A
#
# COMPACT_ATOMS: atom_id res chain seq x y z
N MET A 1 5.00 -23.70 -0.26
CA MET A 1 3.86 -22.76 -0.15
C MET A 1 4.41 -21.41 0.26
N LYS A 2 4.04 -20.32 -0.41
CA LYS A 2 4.37 -18.95 0.03
C LYS A 2 3.09 -18.23 0.41
N LYS A 3 3.07 -17.59 1.58
CA LYS A 3 1.92 -16.85 2.11
C LYS A 3 2.13 -15.35 1.93
N ILE A 4 1.11 -14.69 1.41
CA ILE A 4 1.11 -13.24 1.15
C ILE A 4 -0.08 -12.63 1.88
N VAL A 5 0.15 -11.50 2.55
CA VAL A 5 -0.92 -10.63 3.06
C VAL A 5 -0.87 -9.28 2.37
N PHE A 6 -2.03 -8.80 1.94
CA PHE A 6 -2.21 -7.42 1.51
C PHE A 6 -3.00 -6.65 2.58
N LEU A 7 -2.31 -5.73 3.24
CA LEU A 7 -2.82 -4.86 4.31
C LEU A 7 -3.37 -3.59 3.68
N HIS A 8 -4.69 -3.44 3.67
CA HIS A 8 -5.31 -2.30 3.02
C HIS A 8 -6.76 -2.06 3.44
N HIS A 9 -7.28 -0.92 2.98
CA HIS A 9 -8.70 -0.67 2.79
C HIS A 9 -8.90 0.32 1.63
N SER A 10 -10.14 0.78 1.40
CA SER A 10 -10.46 1.80 0.40
C SER A 10 -9.88 1.43 -0.99
N THR A 11 -8.96 2.23 -1.55
CA THR A 11 -8.27 2.02 -2.84
C THR A 11 -7.79 0.58 -3.05
N GLY A 12 -7.19 -0.02 -2.02
CA GLY A 12 -6.67 -1.40 -2.12
C GLY A 12 -7.79 -2.42 -2.37
N HIS A 13 -8.98 -2.20 -1.80
CA HIS A 13 -10.12 -3.09 -1.98
C HIS A 13 -10.70 -2.99 -3.40
N CYS A 14 -10.68 -1.79 -3.99
CA CYS A 14 -11.05 -1.61 -5.39
C CYS A 14 -10.12 -2.42 -6.31
N ILE A 15 -8.80 -2.34 -6.12
CA ILE A 15 -7.83 -3.11 -6.91
C ILE A 15 -7.93 -4.61 -6.64
N TRP A 16 -8.12 -5.02 -5.38
CA TRP A 16 -8.30 -6.41 -4.98
C TRP A 16 -9.47 -7.08 -5.73
N ILE A 17 -10.63 -6.41 -5.77
CA ILE A 17 -11.80 -6.89 -6.51
C ILE A 17 -11.59 -6.76 -8.03
N GLY A 18 -10.99 -5.66 -8.48
CA GLY A 18 -10.82 -5.33 -9.89
C GLY A 18 -12.17 -5.17 -10.60
N LYS A 19 -12.33 -5.78 -11.78
CA LYS A 19 -13.59 -5.77 -12.54
C LYS A 19 -14.55 -6.89 -12.13
N THR A 20 -14.21 -7.72 -11.13
CA THR A 20 -15.09 -8.79 -10.68
C THR A 20 -16.46 -8.24 -10.26
N ASN A 21 -17.54 -8.87 -10.74
CA ASN A 21 -18.90 -8.49 -10.35
C ASN A 21 -19.12 -8.71 -8.85
N ARG A 22 -19.76 -7.76 -8.17
CA ARG A 22 -19.97 -7.77 -6.71
C ARG A 22 -20.73 -9.01 -6.20
N TYR A 23 -21.72 -9.50 -6.95
CA TYR A 23 -22.45 -10.72 -6.58
C TYR A 23 -21.59 -11.97 -6.72
N VAL A 24 -20.81 -12.05 -7.81
CA VAL A 24 -19.83 -13.14 -8.00
C VAL A 24 -18.78 -13.10 -6.88
N TYR A 25 -18.29 -11.92 -6.51
CA TYR A 25 -17.36 -11.77 -5.40
C TYR A 25 -17.99 -12.21 -4.08
N LYS A 26 -19.24 -11.82 -3.78
CA LYS A 26 -19.97 -12.25 -2.58
C LYS A 26 -20.12 -13.77 -2.49
N LEU A 27 -20.31 -14.45 -3.62
CA LEU A 27 -20.48 -15.91 -3.66
C LEU A 27 -19.16 -16.67 -3.60
N THR A 28 -18.08 -16.11 -4.16
CA THR A 28 -16.82 -16.85 -4.36
C THR A 28 -15.69 -16.40 -3.46
N GLY A 29 -15.77 -15.20 -2.89
CA GLY A 29 -14.66 -14.53 -2.19
C GLY A 29 -13.45 -14.23 -3.09
N LYS A 30 -13.59 -14.26 -4.42
CA LYS A 30 -12.47 -14.15 -5.37
C LYS A 30 -12.59 -12.96 -6.30
N GLY A 31 -11.81 -11.92 -6.02
CA GLY A 31 -11.57 -10.78 -6.89
C GLY A 31 -10.58 -11.11 -8.02
N ASP A 32 -10.22 -10.10 -8.80
CA ASP A 32 -9.29 -10.25 -9.91
C ASP A 32 -7.88 -10.62 -9.44
N VAL A 33 -7.43 -10.10 -8.29
CA VAL A 33 -6.12 -10.45 -7.72
C VAL A 33 -6.07 -11.94 -7.37
N GLN A 34 -7.07 -12.47 -6.64
CA GLN A 34 -7.12 -13.89 -6.30
C GLN A 34 -7.25 -14.77 -7.55
N LYS A 35 -7.99 -14.32 -8.57
CA LYS A 35 -8.10 -15.03 -9.85
C LYS A 35 -6.77 -15.09 -10.59
N PHE A 36 -6.00 -13.99 -10.57
CA PHE A 36 -4.66 -13.95 -11.13
C PHE A 36 -3.76 -15.01 -10.48
N PHE A 37 -3.66 -15.00 -9.14
CA PHE A 37 -2.88 -16.01 -8.40
C PHE A 37 -3.36 -17.44 -8.68
N SER A 38 -4.68 -17.66 -8.68
CA SER A 38 -5.23 -18.98 -9.00
C SER A 38 -4.86 -19.46 -10.40
N HIS A 39 -4.82 -18.56 -11.39
CA HIS A 39 -4.39 -18.88 -12.75
C HIS A 39 -2.89 -19.16 -12.81
N PHE A 40 -2.08 -18.30 -12.20
CA PHE A 40 -0.62 -18.45 -12.15
C PHE A 40 -0.22 -19.78 -11.51
N ASN A 41 -0.77 -20.10 -10.33
CA ASN A 41 -0.50 -21.35 -9.61
C ASN A 41 -0.84 -22.58 -10.44
N ARG A 42 -1.99 -22.59 -11.13
CA ARG A 42 -2.37 -23.72 -12.02
C ARG A 42 -1.41 -23.87 -13.19
N LYS A 43 -1.02 -22.75 -13.81
CA LYS A 43 -0.15 -22.74 -14.99
C LYS A 43 1.27 -23.18 -14.65
N ASN A 44 1.82 -22.68 -13.54
CA ASN A 44 3.23 -22.84 -13.16
C ASN A 44 3.45 -23.91 -12.09
N LYS A 45 2.38 -24.60 -11.64
CA LYS A 45 2.42 -25.61 -10.57
C LYS A 45 3.01 -25.07 -9.26
N THR A 46 2.73 -23.81 -8.93
CA THR A 46 3.14 -23.15 -7.68
C THR A 46 2.01 -23.15 -6.66
N ASP A 47 2.32 -22.80 -5.40
CA ASP A 47 1.36 -22.68 -4.29
C ASP A 47 1.55 -21.36 -3.54
N TYR A 48 1.25 -20.27 -4.24
CA TYR A 48 1.26 -18.91 -3.71
C TYR A 48 -0.13 -18.52 -3.22
N ARG A 49 -0.26 -18.17 -1.94
CA ARG A 49 -1.54 -17.92 -1.27
C ARG A 49 -1.60 -16.49 -0.77
N ILE A 50 -2.35 -15.67 -1.49
CA ILE A 50 -2.61 -14.29 -1.12
C ILE A 50 -3.93 -14.15 -0.38
N SER A 51 -3.92 -13.31 0.67
CA SER A 51 -5.08 -12.91 1.46
C SER A 51 -5.09 -11.39 1.66
N GLU A 52 -6.26 -10.80 1.88
CA GLU A 52 -6.38 -9.40 2.31
C GLU A 52 -6.65 -9.33 3.81
N ARG A 53 -6.20 -8.25 4.45
CA ARG A 53 -6.60 -7.89 5.80
C ARG A 53 -6.82 -6.37 5.85
N ILE A 54 -7.96 -5.98 6.45
CA ILE A 54 -8.21 -4.59 6.80
C ILE A 54 -7.15 -4.15 7.82
N PHE A 55 -6.40 -3.10 7.51
CA PHE A 55 -5.35 -2.60 8.38
C PHE A 55 -5.04 -1.11 8.12
N PRO A 56 -4.92 -0.29 9.17
CA PRO A 56 -5.48 -0.52 10.50
C PRO A 56 -7.02 -0.62 10.46
N LYS A 57 -7.62 -1.24 11.47
CA LYS A 57 -9.07 -1.39 11.59
C LYS A 57 -9.75 -0.09 12.01
N MET A 58 -11.07 -0.06 11.85
CA MET A 58 -11.91 1.01 12.38
C MET A 58 -11.85 1.10 13.90
N GLU A 59 -12.02 -0.02 14.57
CA GLU A 59 -12.05 -0.12 16.02
C GLU A 59 -11.08 -1.24 16.45
N PRO A 60 -10.29 -1.03 17.51
CA PRO A 60 -10.23 0.19 18.33
C PRO A 60 -9.33 1.31 17.76
N TYR A 61 -8.73 1.14 16.57
CA TYR A 61 -7.68 2.04 16.08
C TYR A 61 -8.16 3.37 15.47
N GLY A 62 -9.12 3.35 14.54
CA GLY A 62 -9.77 4.57 14.01
C GLY A 62 -9.71 4.77 12.49
N TRP A 63 -9.45 3.74 11.67
CA TRP A 63 -9.30 3.84 10.20
C TRP A 63 -8.12 4.70 9.69
N ASN A 64 -7.31 5.29 10.58
CA ASN A 64 -6.13 6.04 10.18
C ASN A 64 -5.14 5.10 9.48
N ASN A 65 -4.67 5.53 8.31
CA ASN A 65 -3.84 4.73 7.43
C ASN A 65 -2.94 5.66 6.60
N TYR A 66 -1.90 6.15 7.25
CA TYR A 66 -0.83 6.95 6.67
C TYR A 66 0.49 6.60 7.41
N PRO A 67 1.64 7.17 7.02
CA PRO A 67 2.96 6.69 7.46
C PRO A 67 3.09 6.62 8.99
N TYR A 68 2.60 7.63 9.71
CA TYR A 68 2.56 7.66 11.17
C TYR A 68 1.89 6.44 11.79
N ASP A 69 0.78 5.96 11.24
CA ASP A 69 0.02 4.86 11.85
C ASP A 69 0.81 3.56 11.83
N TYR A 70 1.49 3.32 10.71
CA TYR A 70 2.37 2.16 10.54
C TYR A 70 3.60 2.28 11.44
N TYR A 71 4.22 3.46 11.51
CA TYR A 71 5.29 3.75 12.46
C TYR A 71 4.83 3.49 13.91
N ASN A 72 3.65 3.98 14.27
CA ASN A 72 3.10 3.89 15.61
C ASN A 72 2.84 2.43 16.02
N ILE A 73 2.32 1.60 15.12
CA ILE A 73 2.07 0.18 15.39
C ILE A 73 3.37 -0.64 15.34
N TRP A 74 4.21 -0.46 14.32
CA TRP A 74 5.32 -1.38 14.03
C TRP A 74 6.66 -0.99 14.61
N VAL A 75 6.87 0.30 14.92
CA VAL A 75 8.12 0.81 15.49
C VAL A 75 7.90 1.21 16.95
N LYS A 76 7.00 2.17 17.19
CA LYS A 76 6.79 2.72 18.54
C LYS A 76 6.23 1.70 19.52
N HIS A 77 5.33 0.84 19.05
CA HIS A 77 4.72 -0.24 19.84
C HIS A 77 5.13 -1.64 19.34
N ALA A 78 6.35 -1.76 18.81
CA ALA A 78 6.92 -3.01 18.34
C ALA A 78 6.90 -4.13 19.40
N GLY A 79 6.96 -5.39 18.95
CA GLY A 79 7.12 -6.56 19.81
C GLY A 79 6.02 -7.60 19.63
N GLU A 80 5.96 -8.56 20.54
CA GLU A 80 5.15 -9.79 20.39
C GLU A 80 3.67 -9.65 20.78
N LYS A 81 3.21 -8.42 21.06
CA LYS A 81 1.84 -8.14 21.48
C LYS A 81 1.18 -7.20 20.48
N PRO A 82 -0.08 -7.45 20.09
CA PRO A 82 -0.83 -6.51 19.28
C PRO A 82 -0.95 -5.14 19.97
N TYR A 83 -0.84 -4.06 19.19
CA TYR A 83 -1.16 -2.71 19.65
C TYR A 83 -2.56 -2.36 19.17
N MET A 84 -3.48 -2.07 20.10
CA MET A 84 -4.88 -1.78 19.74
C MET A 84 -5.50 -2.85 18.81
N GLU A 85 -5.24 -4.12 19.09
CA GLU A 85 -5.64 -5.28 18.27
C GLU A 85 -5.05 -5.35 16.85
N GLU A 86 -4.16 -4.42 16.48
CA GLU A 86 -3.40 -4.50 15.26
C GLU A 86 -2.14 -5.34 15.45
N PRO A 87 -1.83 -6.26 14.52
CA PRO A 87 -0.60 -7.03 14.59
C PRO A 87 0.61 -6.12 14.36
N THR A 88 1.63 -6.31 15.18
CA THR A 88 2.98 -5.77 14.95
C THR A 88 3.66 -6.49 13.79
N LEU A 89 4.82 -5.98 13.37
CA LEU A 89 5.57 -6.61 12.29
C LEU A 89 6.09 -8.00 12.71
N GLU A 90 6.49 -8.19 13.97
CA GLU A 90 6.92 -9.48 14.53
C GLU A 90 5.85 -10.58 14.41
N ILE A 91 4.57 -10.21 14.59
CA ILE A 91 3.46 -11.13 14.46
C ILE A 91 3.22 -11.46 12.99
N LEU A 92 3.24 -10.44 12.12
CA LEU A 92 2.99 -10.61 10.69
C LEU A 92 4.08 -11.45 10.00
N THR A 93 5.35 -11.21 10.32
CA THR A 93 6.50 -11.87 9.66
C THR A 93 6.62 -13.35 9.99
N LYS A 94 6.06 -13.79 11.13
CA LYS A 94 5.91 -15.21 11.47
C LYS A 94 4.82 -15.92 10.65
N GLU A 95 3.81 -15.18 10.19
CA GLU A 95 2.67 -15.73 9.47
C GLU A 95 2.83 -15.67 7.95
N PHE A 96 3.49 -14.63 7.43
CA PHE A 96 3.56 -14.31 6.00
C PHE A 96 4.99 -14.16 5.49
N ASP A 97 5.27 -14.77 4.32
CA ASP A 97 6.55 -14.59 3.62
C ASP A 97 6.63 -13.21 2.94
N VAL A 98 5.49 -12.69 2.47
CA VAL A 98 5.39 -11.40 1.78
C VAL A 98 4.29 -10.56 2.43
N ILE A 99 4.65 -9.35 2.84
CA ILE A 99 3.74 -8.38 3.46
C ILE A 99 3.62 -7.18 2.52
N VAL A 100 2.44 -6.99 1.96
CA VAL A 100 2.13 -5.87 1.07
C VAL A 100 1.30 -4.85 1.83
N PHE A 101 1.64 -3.58 1.78
CA PHE A 101 0.85 -2.53 2.42
C PHE A 101 0.87 -1.23 1.63
N LYS A 102 -0.07 -0.34 1.99
CA LYS A 102 -0.28 0.93 1.31
C LYS A 102 -0.86 1.96 2.28
N HIS A 103 -0.73 3.24 1.93
CA HIS A 103 -1.39 4.33 2.65
C HIS A 103 -2.67 4.82 1.92
N CYS A 104 -3.58 5.46 2.66
CA CYS A 104 -4.82 6.02 2.12
C CYS A 104 -4.68 7.50 1.77
N PHE A 105 -5.78 8.11 1.34
CA PHE A 105 -5.83 9.51 0.91
C PHE A 105 -5.26 10.57 1.86
N PRO A 106 -5.08 10.38 3.19
CA PRO A 106 -4.33 11.34 3.98
C PRO A 106 -2.89 11.57 3.49
N VAL A 107 -2.24 10.55 2.90
CA VAL A 107 -0.87 10.69 2.37
C VAL A 107 -0.80 11.57 1.11
N SER A 108 -1.95 11.91 0.50
CA SER A 108 -2.03 12.84 -0.63
C SER A 108 -2.56 14.22 -0.27
N ARG A 109 -2.65 14.54 1.02
CA ARG A 109 -2.98 15.88 1.53
C ARG A 109 -1.84 16.40 2.39
N ILE A 110 -0.65 16.41 1.77
CA ILE A 110 0.58 16.82 2.46
C ILE A 110 0.57 18.33 2.68
N VAL A 111 0.66 18.72 3.94
CA VAL A 111 0.69 20.12 4.38
C VAL A 111 2.13 20.66 4.35
N GLU A 112 2.27 21.97 4.57
CA GLU A 112 3.59 22.60 4.68
C GLU A 112 4.40 22.02 5.84
N ASP A 113 5.71 21.91 5.62
CA ASP A 113 6.65 21.58 6.68
C ASP A 113 6.68 22.71 7.71
N THR A 114 6.80 22.32 8.97
CA THR A 114 6.88 23.25 10.10
C THR A 114 8.31 23.72 10.33
N GLY A 115 9.30 23.03 9.75
CA GLY A 115 10.72 23.23 10.00
C GLY A 115 11.18 22.65 11.34
N SER A 116 10.36 21.82 11.97
CA SER A 116 10.63 21.14 13.24
C SER A 116 10.05 19.74 13.17
N PRO A 117 10.66 18.84 12.37
CA PRO A 117 10.12 17.51 12.15
C PRO A 117 10.08 16.70 13.44
N ASP A 118 8.99 15.97 13.63
CA ASP A 118 8.75 15.11 14.77
C ASP A 118 8.16 13.79 14.29
N ILE A 119 8.91 12.72 14.48
CA ILE A 119 8.49 11.36 14.10
C ILE A 119 7.21 10.94 14.82
N ASP A 120 6.99 11.43 16.05
CA ASP A 120 5.83 11.15 16.88
C ASP A 120 4.60 12.01 16.55
N SER A 121 4.72 12.91 15.58
CA SER A 121 3.64 13.77 15.12
C SER A 121 2.76 13.11 14.06
N ASP A 122 1.45 13.30 14.18
CA ASP A 122 0.44 12.88 13.21
C ASP A 122 0.17 13.92 12.11
N ILE A 123 0.91 15.04 12.14
CA ILE A 123 0.93 16.08 11.11
C ILE A 123 1.47 15.49 9.81
N LYS A 124 0.73 15.74 8.73
CA LYS A 124 0.90 15.10 7.42
C LYS A 124 1.85 15.96 6.58
N SER A 125 3.02 16.25 7.11
CA SER A 125 4.08 17.00 6.43
C SER A 125 5.07 16.05 5.78
N SER A 126 5.80 16.55 4.77
CA SER A 126 6.83 15.74 4.10
C SER A 126 7.95 15.39 5.08
N GLU A 127 8.35 16.34 5.92
CA GLU A 127 9.42 16.15 6.90
C GLU A 127 9.11 15.02 7.92
N ASN A 128 7.88 14.92 8.41
CA ASN A 128 7.47 13.88 9.35
C ASN A 128 7.36 12.51 8.66
N TYR A 129 6.75 12.49 7.46
CA TYR A 129 6.59 11.26 6.70
C TYR A 129 7.93 10.62 6.35
N ARG A 130 8.94 11.41 6.01
CA ARG A 130 10.30 10.90 5.77
C ARG A 130 10.89 10.25 7.01
N LEU A 131 10.82 10.89 8.19
CA LEU A 131 11.28 10.27 9.45
C LEU A 131 10.58 8.93 9.74
N GLN A 132 9.27 8.88 9.51
CA GLN A 132 8.46 7.68 9.73
C GLN A 132 8.82 6.56 8.72
N TYR A 133 9.06 6.92 7.45
CA TYR A 133 9.52 5.98 6.42
C TYR A 133 10.91 5.41 6.74
N GLU A 134 11.85 6.24 7.20
CA GLU A 134 13.19 5.77 7.59
C GLU A 134 13.14 4.79 8.77
N ALA A 135 12.32 5.08 9.77
CA ALA A 135 12.13 4.18 10.91
C ALA A 135 11.45 2.87 10.49
N LEU A 136 10.47 2.93 9.59
CA LEU A 136 9.83 1.74 9.02
C LEU A 136 10.82 0.91 8.19
N LYS A 137 11.68 1.56 7.40
CA LYS A 137 12.75 0.90 6.63
C LYS A 137 13.65 0.09 7.55
N THR A 138 14.19 0.76 8.57
CA THR A 138 15.03 0.14 9.60
C THR A 138 14.33 -1.06 10.24
N LYS A 139 13.04 -0.92 10.57
CA LYS A 139 12.26 -2.00 11.18
C LYS A 139 12.03 -3.18 10.25
N MET A 140 11.76 -2.96 8.97
CA MET A 140 11.59 -4.02 7.98
C MET A 140 12.90 -4.78 7.70
N HIS A 141 14.05 -4.10 7.79
CA HIS A 141 15.38 -4.72 7.68
C HIS A 141 15.71 -5.68 8.83
N GLU A 142 15.01 -5.61 9.97
CA GLU A 142 15.14 -6.61 11.04
C GLU A 142 14.59 -7.99 10.64
N PHE A 143 13.84 -8.09 9.53
CA PHE A 143 13.21 -9.32 9.04
C PHE A 143 13.70 -9.67 7.61
N PRO A 144 14.98 -10.00 7.43
CA PRO A 144 15.59 -10.17 6.10
C PRO A 144 15.03 -11.36 5.30
N ASP A 145 14.43 -12.34 5.97
CA ASP A 145 13.80 -13.51 5.32
C ASP A 145 12.40 -13.19 4.76
N ASN A 146 11.82 -12.05 5.12
CA ASN A 146 10.53 -11.58 4.66
C ASN A 146 10.71 -10.54 3.56
N ARG A 147 9.76 -10.50 2.62
CA ARG A 147 9.70 -9.44 1.61
C ARG A 147 8.57 -8.45 1.92
N PHE A 148 8.86 -7.17 1.76
CA PHE A 148 7.89 -6.11 1.95
C PHE A 148 7.60 -5.44 0.63
N ILE A 149 6.32 -5.24 0.30
CA ILE A 149 5.93 -4.47 -0.89
C ILE A 149 5.12 -3.27 -0.43
N ILE A 150 5.56 -2.07 -0.79
CA ILE A 150 4.92 -0.82 -0.39
C ILE A 150 4.38 -0.15 -1.63
N TRP A 151 3.13 0.30 -1.56
CA TRP A 151 2.60 1.14 -2.62
C TRP A 151 3.11 2.58 -2.46
N THR A 152 3.41 3.23 -3.57
CA THR A 152 3.49 4.69 -3.60
C THR A 152 2.14 5.33 -3.20
N PRO A 153 2.13 6.61 -2.77
CA PRO A 153 0.93 7.27 -2.24
C PRO A 153 -0.29 7.17 -3.16
N ALA A 154 -1.44 6.79 -2.59
CA ALA A 154 -2.72 6.86 -3.29
C ALA A 154 -3.25 8.31 -3.30
N VAL A 155 -3.50 8.87 -4.48
CA VAL A 155 -3.86 10.28 -4.61
C VAL A 155 -5.35 10.58 -4.70
N ASN A 156 -5.71 11.80 -4.30
CA ASN A 156 -7.06 12.31 -4.51
C ASN A 156 -7.28 12.72 -5.97
N THR A 157 -8.55 12.78 -6.35
CA THR A 157 -8.98 13.57 -7.51
C THR A 157 -8.69 15.06 -7.29
N LYS A 158 -8.72 15.85 -8.37
CA LYS A 158 -8.55 17.31 -8.30
C LYS A 158 -9.58 17.99 -7.38
N ALA A 159 -10.76 17.42 -7.18
CA ALA A 159 -11.75 17.96 -6.25
C ALA A 159 -11.45 17.67 -4.78
N GLY A 160 -10.58 16.69 -4.49
CA GLY A 160 -10.30 16.20 -3.13
C GLY A 160 -9.01 16.72 -2.51
N MET A 161 -8.21 17.51 -3.24
CA MET A 161 -6.98 18.14 -2.75
C MET A 161 -6.67 19.42 -3.51
N THR A 162 -5.95 20.32 -2.86
CA THR A 162 -5.38 21.53 -3.46
C THR A 162 -4.18 21.21 -4.35
N GLU A 163 -3.81 22.15 -5.22
CA GLU A 163 -2.63 21.98 -6.08
C GLU A 163 -1.32 21.92 -5.27
N ASP A 164 -1.20 22.73 -4.22
CA ASP A 164 0.00 22.71 -3.35
C ASP A 164 0.14 21.36 -2.63
N GLU A 165 -0.95 20.80 -2.10
CA GLU A 165 -0.95 19.44 -1.54
C GLU A 165 -0.54 18.39 -2.58
N ALA A 166 -1.03 18.53 -3.81
CA ALA A 166 -0.72 17.62 -4.91
C ALA A 166 0.77 17.70 -5.31
N ILE A 167 1.35 18.90 -5.37
CA ILE A 167 2.77 19.12 -5.63
C ILE A 167 3.63 18.49 -4.54
N ARG A 168 3.33 18.77 -3.25
CA ARG A 168 4.08 18.16 -2.14
C ARG A 168 3.95 16.64 -2.12
N THR A 169 2.79 16.11 -2.51
CA THR A 169 2.57 14.66 -2.66
C THR A 169 3.43 14.08 -3.78
N ARG A 170 3.54 14.76 -4.93
CA ARG A 170 4.44 14.33 -6.01
C ARG A 170 5.90 14.39 -5.54
N ASP A 171 6.29 15.41 -4.80
CA ASP A 171 7.66 15.53 -4.30
C ASP A 171 7.99 14.41 -3.29
N PHE A 172 7.03 14.04 -2.44
CA PHE A 172 7.17 12.88 -1.54
C PHE A 172 7.21 11.55 -2.31
N HIS A 173 6.37 11.37 -3.33
CA HIS A 173 6.44 10.23 -4.24
C HIS A 173 7.82 10.12 -4.91
N ASP A 174 8.32 11.23 -5.45
CA ASP A 174 9.60 11.26 -6.14
C ASP A 174 10.75 10.93 -5.20
N TRP A 175 10.68 11.40 -3.96
CA TRP A 175 11.63 11.02 -2.91
C TRP A 175 11.58 9.51 -2.62
N ILE A 176 10.39 8.90 -2.53
CA ILE A 176 10.26 7.44 -2.35
C ILE A 176 10.99 6.69 -3.48
N ILE A 177 10.74 7.07 -4.73
CA ILE A 177 11.27 6.35 -5.89
C ILE A 177 12.76 6.60 -6.12
N LYS A 178 13.25 7.82 -5.88
CA LYS A 178 14.61 8.22 -6.27
C LYS A 178 15.63 8.11 -5.13
N GLU A 179 15.19 8.23 -3.89
CA GLU A 179 16.07 8.33 -2.73
C GLU A 179 15.82 7.23 -1.71
N TRP A 180 14.55 6.92 -1.41
CA TRP A 180 14.22 5.93 -0.39
C TRP A 180 14.30 4.48 -0.88
N ASP A 181 13.94 4.20 -2.14
CA ASP A 181 14.05 2.88 -2.76
C ASP A 181 15.52 2.44 -2.86
N GLU A 182 15.83 1.25 -2.35
CA GLU A 182 17.17 0.64 -2.43
C GLU A 182 17.12 -0.63 -3.29
N LYS A 183 18.14 -0.83 -4.12
CA LYS A 183 18.26 -2.03 -4.95
C LYS A 183 18.88 -3.17 -4.16
N GLU A 184 18.53 -4.40 -4.54
CA GLU A 184 18.94 -5.64 -3.86
C GLU A 184 18.47 -5.72 -2.39
N ASP A 185 17.37 -5.04 -2.08
CA ASP A 185 16.77 -4.97 -0.74
C ASP A 185 15.66 -6.04 -0.53
N ASN A 186 15.19 -6.20 0.72
CA ASN A 186 13.97 -6.97 1.04
C ASN A 186 12.69 -6.12 0.97
N ILE A 187 12.81 -4.83 0.70
CA ILE A 187 11.73 -3.86 0.51
C ILE A 187 11.60 -3.53 -0.97
N PHE A 188 10.37 -3.55 -1.49
CA PHE A 188 10.06 -3.35 -2.91
C PHE A 188 8.96 -2.32 -3.07
N ILE A 189 9.09 -1.43 -4.06
CA ILE A 189 8.09 -0.38 -4.32
C ILE A 189 7.17 -0.74 -5.49
N TRP A 190 5.88 -0.90 -5.21
CA TRP A 190 4.86 -0.90 -6.24
C TRP A 190 4.42 0.54 -6.53
N ASP A 191 4.87 1.09 -7.65
CA ASP A 191 4.54 2.45 -8.07
C ASP A 191 3.09 2.58 -8.57
N PHE A 192 2.15 2.58 -7.64
CA PHE A 192 0.72 2.74 -7.87
C PHE A 192 0.37 4.15 -8.38
N TYR A 193 1.02 5.18 -7.84
CA TYR A 193 0.88 6.58 -8.22
C TYR A 193 0.98 6.73 -9.74
N LYS A 194 2.03 6.17 -10.36
CA LYS A 194 2.21 6.22 -11.82
C LYS A 194 1.01 5.68 -12.60
N TYR A 195 0.38 4.60 -12.14
CA TYR A 195 -0.77 4.03 -12.83
C TYR A 195 -2.01 4.91 -12.69
N GLU A 196 -2.25 5.46 -11.50
CA GLU A 196 -3.50 6.16 -11.20
C GLU A 196 -3.50 7.60 -11.74
N THR A 197 -2.33 8.25 -11.74
CA THR A 197 -2.17 9.64 -12.21
C THR A 197 -1.81 9.76 -13.68
N GLU A 198 -1.28 8.68 -14.26
CA GLU A 198 -0.74 8.66 -15.63
C GLU A 198 0.35 9.73 -15.84
N GLY A 199 1.10 10.04 -14.77
CA GLY A 199 2.15 11.06 -14.74
C GLY A 199 1.66 12.46 -14.35
N GLY A 200 0.36 12.63 -14.09
CA GLY A 200 -0.23 13.85 -13.55
C GLY A 200 -0.02 14.02 -12.04
N LEU A 201 -0.61 15.09 -11.49
CA LEU A 201 -0.60 15.39 -10.05
C LEU A 201 -1.73 14.72 -9.26
N TYR A 202 -2.82 14.36 -9.94
CA TYR A 202 -4.07 13.91 -9.34
C TYR A 202 -4.43 12.53 -9.87
N LEU A 203 -5.32 11.81 -9.16
CA LEU A 203 -5.99 10.65 -9.73
C LEU A 203 -6.70 11.09 -11.01
N ALA A 204 -6.35 10.49 -12.15
CA ALA A 204 -6.95 10.86 -13.42
C ALA A 204 -8.46 10.61 -13.40
N ASP A 205 -9.24 11.53 -13.95
CA ASP A 205 -10.71 11.46 -13.91
C ASP A 205 -11.25 10.15 -14.51
N GLU A 206 -10.58 9.62 -15.54
CA GLU A 206 -10.94 8.34 -16.16
C GLU A 206 -10.61 7.10 -15.31
N ASN A 207 -9.67 7.25 -14.38
CA ASN A 207 -9.24 6.23 -13.44
C ASN A 207 -10.04 6.28 -12.13
N ALA A 208 -10.66 7.42 -11.82
CA ALA A 208 -11.52 7.60 -10.66
C ALA A 208 -12.88 6.92 -10.80
N TYR A 209 -13.52 6.67 -9.65
CA TYR A 209 -14.93 6.26 -9.59
C TYR A 209 -15.84 7.41 -10.02
N GLY A 210 -15.43 8.64 -9.72
CA GLY A 210 -16.06 9.86 -10.20
C GLY A 210 -15.29 11.10 -9.71
N LEU A 211 -15.64 12.27 -10.23
CA LEU A 211 -14.89 13.52 -10.00
C LEU A 211 -14.72 13.91 -8.52
N ASN A 212 -15.67 13.52 -7.66
CA ASN A 212 -15.64 13.78 -6.20
C ASN A 212 -15.41 12.51 -5.39
N ASN A 213 -14.97 11.42 -6.03
CA ASN A 213 -14.73 10.14 -5.38
C ASN A 213 -13.40 9.56 -5.84
N SER A 214 -12.36 9.77 -5.01
CA SER A 214 -10.99 9.32 -5.23
C SER A 214 -10.78 7.80 -5.18
N HIS A 215 -11.84 7.00 -5.05
CA HIS A 215 -11.69 5.56 -5.20
C HIS A 215 -11.43 5.18 -6.67
N PRO A 216 -10.60 4.16 -6.95
CA PRO A 216 -10.40 3.60 -8.28
C PRO A 216 -11.71 3.16 -8.94
N GLY A 217 -11.95 3.60 -10.17
CA GLY A 217 -13.05 3.16 -11.01
C GLY A 217 -12.86 1.70 -11.44
N ARG A 218 -13.97 0.99 -11.71
CA ARG A 218 -13.96 -0.46 -12.00
C ARG A 218 -13.10 -0.84 -13.21
N LYS A 219 -13.08 0.01 -14.25
CA LYS A 219 -12.28 -0.22 -15.47
C LYS A 219 -10.78 -0.16 -15.16
N PHE A 220 -10.36 0.89 -14.47
CA PHE A 220 -8.98 1.08 -14.02
C PHE A 220 -8.55 -0.03 -13.04
N ALA A 221 -9.38 -0.33 -12.04
CA ALA A 221 -9.10 -1.40 -11.10
C ALA A 221 -8.89 -2.76 -11.77
N GLY A 222 -9.74 -3.12 -12.75
CA GLY A 222 -9.58 -4.35 -13.53
C GLY A 222 -8.36 -4.38 -14.45
N ARG A 223 -7.82 -3.21 -14.84
CA ARG A 223 -6.57 -3.06 -15.61
C ARG A 223 -5.35 -3.27 -14.70
N VAL A 224 -5.38 -2.69 -13.50
CA VAL A 224 -4.24 -2.69 -12.58
C VAL A 224 -4.14 -3.96 -11.73
N ALA A 225 -5.27 -4.58 -11.36
CA ALA A 225 -5.29 -5.80 -10.55
C ALA A 225 -4.33 -6.93 -11.04
N PRO A 226 -4.31 -7.31 -12.34
CA PRO A 226 -3.35 -8.31 -12.82
C PRO A 226 -1.90 -7.81 -12.85
N LEU A 227 -1.65 -6.50 -13.04
CA LEU A 227 -0.31 -5.93 -12.98
C LEU A 227 0.25 -5.98 -11.55
N PHE A 228 -0.58 -5.63 -10.57
CA PHE A 228 -0.26 -5.76 -9.16
C PHE A 228 0.00 -7.22 -8.76
N GLY A 229 -0.87 -8.14 -9.19
CA GLY A 229 -0.66 -9.57 -8.98
C GLY A 229 0.66 -10.05 -9.58
N LYS A 230 0.97 -9.62 -10.81
CA LYS A 230 2.24 -9.94 -11.47
C LYS A 230 3.44 -9.39 -10.69
N TYR A 231 3.40 -8.14 -10.25
CA TYR A 231 4.51 -7.55 -9.50
C TYR A 231 4.83 -8.31 -8.22
N ILE A 232 3.80 -8.73 -7.46
CA ILE A 232 4.01 -9.55 -6.27
C ILE A 232 4.70 -10.89 -6.63
N ILE A 233 4.29 -11.52 -7.73
CA ILE A 233 4.95 -12.74 -8.21
C ILE A 233 6.40 -12.46 -8.60
N ASP A 234 6.67 -11.37 -9.32
CA ASP A 234 8.02 -11.00 -9.74
C ASP A 234 8.93 -10.78 -8.53
N VAL A 235 8.41 -10.16 -7.46
CA VAL A 235 9.11 -10.03 -6.17
C VAL A 235 9.36 -11.41 -5.54
N ILE A 236 8.37 -12.31 -5.50
CA ILE A 236 8.55 -13.67 -4.95
C ILE A 236 9.61 -14.47 -5.71
N GLU A 237 9.65 -14.33 -7.03
CA GLU A 237 10.55 -15.06 -7.93
C GLU A 237 11.92 -14.38 -8.09
N SER A 238 12.17 -13.26 -7.40
CA SER A 238 13.40 -12.46 -7.51
C SER A 238 13.68 -11.94 -8.93
N VAL A 239 12.64 -11.56 -9.66
CA VAL A 239 12.72 -11.00 -11.02
C VAL A 239 12.14 -9.58 -11.13
N ALA A 240 11.78 -8.97 -10.00
CA ALA A 240 11.42 -7.55 -9.93
C ALA A 240 12.69 -6.69 -9.93
N GLU A 241 12.66 -5.58 -10.68
CA GLU A 241 13.69 -4.53 -10.74
C GLU A 241 13.29 -3.31 -9.90
#